data_AF-A0A2D5YZV6-F1
#
_entry.id   AF-A0A2D5YZV6-F1
#
_cell.length_a   1.000
_cell.length_b   1.000
_cell.length_c   1.000
_cell.angle_alpha   90.00
_cell.angle_beta   90.00
_cell.angle_gamma   90.00
#
_symmetry.space_group_name_H-M   'P 1'
#
loop_
_entity.id
_entity.type
_entity.pdbx_description
1 polymer ?
#
loop_
_entity_poly.entity_id
_entity_poly.type
_entity_poly.pdbx_seq_one_letter_code
_entity_poly.pdbx_strand_id
1 'polypeptide(L)'
;MPAGFHHPTGRALILILCALGPLAACEDDQISQYHVPRDPIIGTPHEGHDHSVPPPPNPDAAAVPPMMAPPLDPNVPERTLAAMVEHGPSVWFFKIRGPDAPVASQSQTFESFLRSLQFPPLDDQQSIPPTWALPDGWTQQTGDPGSIRFATITIPNDDAPLELTVVPLSLTAGDVFANVNRWRNELNLEPVTPDQLPAVTQQIIVAGQTITLVNFASGDAPTATP
;
A
#
# COMPACT_ATOMS: atom_id res chain seq x y z
N MET A 1 -45.41 -21.17 -72.07
CA MET A 1 -45.09 -19.75 -72.35
C MET A 1 -43.79 -19.38 -71.64
N PRO A 2 -42.97 -18.46 -72.18
CA PRO A 2 -41.52 -18.31 -71.88
C PRO A 2 -41.25 -17.32 -70.72
N ALA A 3 -40.06 -17.18 -70.09
CA ALA A 3 -38.64 -17.48 -70.42
C ALA A 3 -37.86 -16.39 -71.22
N GLY A 4 -36.57 -16.21 -70.89
CA GLY A 4 -35.64 -15.17 -71.39
C GLY A 4 -35.36 -14.09 -70.32
N PHE A 5 -34.17 -13.91 -69.71
CA PHE A 5 -32.82 -13.59 -70.21
C PHE A 5 -32.68 -12.25 -70.95
N HIS A 6 -31.83 -11.33 -70.44
CA HIS A 6 -30.49 -11.11 -71.03
C HIS A 6 -29.53 -10.24 -70.18
N HIS A 7 -28.25 -10.63 -70.19
CA HIS A 7 -27.03 -9.82 -70.00
C HIS A 7 -26.34 -9.70 -71.38
N PRO A 8 -25.43 -8.72 -71.68
CA PRO A 8 -24.11 -8.51 -71.04
C PRO A 8 -23.79 -6.97 -70.85
N THR A 9 -22.58 -6.40 -70.67
CA THR A 9 -21.13 -6.79 -70.62
C THR A 9 -20.36 -5.68 -69.86
N GLY A 10 -19.11 -5.79 -69.39
CA GLY A 10 -18.21 -6.95 -69.21
C GLY A 10 -16.71 -6.62 -69.42
N ARG A 11 -15.83 -7.21 -68.57
CA ARG A 11 -14.33 -7.20 -68.65
C ARG A 11 -13.65 -5.83 -68.39
N ALA A 12 -12.37 -5.76 -67.98
CA ALA A 12 -11.28 -6.74 -68.07
C ALA A 12 -10.45 -6.92 -66.77
N LEU A 13 -9.48 -7.86 -66.83
CA LEU A 13 -8.60 -8.31 -65.75
C LEU A 13 -7.14 -8.11 -66.19
N ILE A 14 -6.28 -7.54 -65.34
CA ILE A 14 -4.81 -7.49 -65.55
C ILE A 14 -4.09 -7.79 -64.23
N LEU A 15 -3.15 -8.74 -64.28
CA LEU A 15 -2.14 -9.04 -63.26
C LEU A 15 -0.77 -9.00 -63.95
N ILE A 16 0.17 -8.20 -63.43
CA ILE A 16 1.58 -8.19 -63.86
C ILE A 16 2.47 -8.07 -62.61
N LEU A 17 3.63 -8.73 -62.63
CA LEU A 17 4.58 -8.85 -61.51
C LEU A 17 5.67 -7.76 -61.53
N CYS A 18 6.20 -7.48 -60.33
CA CYS A 18 7.59 -7.16 -59.96
C CYS A 18 8.50 -6.37 -60.93
N ALA A 19 9.12 -5.26 -60.44
CA ALA A 19 10.51 -5.26 -59.93
C ALA A 19 11.18 -3.86 -59.90
N LEU A 20 12.25 -3.73 -59.09
CA LEU A 20 13.32 -2.70 -59.10
C LEU A 20 13.00 -1.26 -58.60
N GLY A 21 13.95 -0.70 -57.82
CA GLY A 21 14.02 0.73 -57.41
C GLY A 21 15.01 1.55 -58.29
N PRO A 22 15.72 2.61 -57.81
CA PRO A 22 16.12 2.86 -56.40
C PRO A 22 16.20 4.35 -55.93
N LEU A 23 16.82 4.57 -54.76
CA LEU A 23 17.52 5.78 -54.23
C LEU A 23 16.76 6.98 -53.60
N ALA A 24 17.26 7.36 -52.40
CA ALA A 24 17.32 8.70 -51.78
C ALA A 24 16.01 9.41 -51.31
N ALA A 25 15.94 10.07 -50.14
CA ALA A 25 16.87 10.20 -48.99
C ALA A 25 16.14 10.67 -47.69
N CYS A 26 16.91 10.78 -46.60
CA CYS A 26 16.56 11.25 -45.23
C CYS A 26 15.76 10.26 -44.36
N GLU A 27 16.09 10.01 -43.09
CA GLU A 27 17.23 10.44 -42.25
C GLU A 27 17.57 9.30 -41.25
N ASP A 28 18.78 9.30 -40.64
CA ASP A 28 19.22 8.33 -39.61
C ASP A 28 19.49 9.08 -38.30
N ASP A 29 18.99 8.57 -37.16
CA ASP A 29 19.81 8.54 -35.94
C ASP A 29 19.33 7.49 -34.90
N GLN A 30 19.96 6.32 -34.95
CA GLN A 30 20.47 5.53 -33.82
C GLN A 30 19.66 5.40 -32.50
N ILE A 31 19.18 4.18 -32.22
CA ILE A 31 18.81 3.74 -30.87
C ILE A 31 20.08 3.45 -30.06
N SER A 32 20.38 4.28 -29.06
CA SER A 32 21.54 4.08 -28.17
C SER A 32 21.37 2.86 -27.24
N GLN A 33 21.98 1.72 -27.60
CA GLN A 33 22.16 0.59 -26.69
C GLN A 33 23.40 0.80 -25.80
N TYR A 34 23.18 1.02 -24.50
CA TYR A 34 24.26 1.32 -23.56
C TYR A 34 24.94 0.04 -23.04
N HIS A 35 26.05 -0.37 -23.68
CA HIS A 35 26.93 -1.42 -23.17
C HIS A 35 28.22 -0.82 -22.60
N VAL A 36 28.40 -0.90 -21.28
CA VAL A 36 29.63 -0.50 -20.60
C VAL A 36 30.58 -1.71 -20.51
N PRO A 37 31.81 -1.64 -21.04
CA PRO A 37 32.83 -2.67 -20.83
C PRO A 37 33.25 -2.75 -19.35
N ARG A 38 33.61 -3.94 -18.89
CA ARG A 38 34.34 -4.14 -17.62
C ARG A 38 35.77 -4.58 -17.94
N ASP A 39 36.75 -3.94 -17.31
CA ASP A 39 38.16 -4.24 -17.54
C ASP A 39 38.58 -5.63 -17.03
N PRO A 40 39.56 -6.29 -17.68
CA PRO A 40 40.03 -7.62 -17.29
C PRO A 40 41.03 -7.55 -16.11
N ILE A 41 40.60 -8.00 -14.93
CA ILE A 41 41.51 -8.25 -13.81
C ILE A 41 42.27 -9.57 -14.04
N ILE A 42 43.61 -9.49 -14.04
CA ILE A 42 44.51 -10.64 -14.05
C ILE A 42 45.20 -10.73 -12.69
N GLY A 43 45.05 -11.85 -11.98
CA GLY A 43 45.78 -12.14 -10.74
C GLY A 43 44.98 -12.91 -9.69
N THR A 44 45.30 -14.20 -9.52
CA THR A 44 44.90 -15.06 -8.40
C THR A 44 46.18 -15.54 -7.68
N PRO A 45 46.16 -16.31 -6.57
CA PRO A 45 45.02 -16.81 -5.78
C PRO A 45 45.14 -16.57 -4.25
N HIS A 46 44.12 -16.97 -3.48
CA HIS A 46 44.36 -17.82 -2.31
C HIS A 46 43.15 -18.70 -1.97
N GLU A 47 43.40 -19.84 -1.33
CA GLU A 47 42.39 -20.85 -0.97
C GLU A 47 41.55 -20.48 0.27
N GLY A 48 40.32 -20.99 0.30
CA GLY A 48 39.41 -20.91 1.44
C GLY A 48 38.10 -21.65 1.18
N HIS A 49 38.10 -22.97 1.34
CA HIS A 49 36.85 -23.74 1.42
C HIS A 49 36.24 -23.54 2.81
N ASP A 50 35.16 -22.75 2.90
CA ASP A 50 34.22 -22.80 4.01
C ASP A 50 32.82 -23.10 3.47
N HIS A 51 32.07 -23.91 4.20
CA HIS A 51 30.69 -24.27 3.86
C HIS A 51 29.74 -23.23 4.44
N SER A 52 29.73 -22.04 3.83
CA SER A 52 28.83 -20.94 4.19
C SER A 52 27.38 -21.40 4.19
N VAL A 53 26.86 -21.68 5.39
CA VAL A 53 25.43 -21.84 5.67
C VAL A 53 24.73 -20.58 5.13
N PRO A 54 23.61 -20.70 4.37
CA PRO A 54 22.90 -19.52 3.91
C PRO A 54 22.50 -18.67 5.13
N PRO A 55 22.69 -17.34 5.08
CA PRO A 55 22.34 -16.47 6.20
C PRO A 55 20.84 -16.61 6.51
N PRO A 56 20.42 -16.44 7.77
CA PRO A 56 19.01 -16.39 8.11
C PRO A 56 18.30 -15.30 7.28
N PRO A 57 17.02 -15.49 6.91
CA PRO A 57 16.30 -14.52 6.10
C PRO A 57 16.28 -13.16 6.80
N ASN A 58 16.53 -12.09 6.03
CA ASN A 58 16.65 -10.74 6.56
C ASN A 58 15.33 -10.29 7.25
N PRO A 59 15.34 -9.93 8.55
CA PRO A 59 14.14 -9.48 9.25
C PRO A 59 13.56 -8.15 8.70
N ASP A 60 14.35 -7.35 7.97
CA ASP A 60 13.88 -6.07 7.40
C ASP A 60 13.04 -6.23 6.12
N ALA A 61 12.66 -7.45 5.74
CA ALA A 61 11.79 -7.71 4.60
C ALA A 61 10.35 -7.20 4.87
N ALA A 62 10.05 -6.00 4.36
CA ALA A 62 8.79 -5.25 4.51
C ALA A 62 8.55 -4.55 5.86
N ALA A 63 9.60 -3.94 6.43
CA ALA A 63 9.41 -2.93 7.48
C ALA A 63 8.65 -1.69 6.95
N VAL A 64 7.62 -1.26 7.67
CA VAL A 64 7.01 0.07 7.48
C VAL A 64 7.94 1.11 8.14
N PRO A 65 8.42 2.15 7.44
CA PRO A 65 9.28 3.16 8.04
C PRO A 65 8.58 3.86 9.22
N PRO A 66 9.32 4.28 10.27
CA PRO A 66 8.75 4.97 11.41
C PRO A 66 8.06 6.26 10.96
N MET A 67 6.84 6.46 11.47
CA MET A 67 6.02 7.62 11.12
C MET A 67 6.68 8.90 11.66
N MET A 68 7.09 9.82 10.77
CA MET A 68 7.71 11.09 11.16
C MET A 68 6.68 12.10 11.71
N ALA A 69 6.12 11.80 12.87
CA ALA A 69 5.76 12.84 13.83
C ALA A 69 7.05 13.47 14.40
N PRO A 70 7.00 14.68 14.99
CA PRO A 70 8.12 15.21 15.77
C PRO A 70 8.54 14.25 16.90
N PRO A 71 9.80 14.24 17.35
CA PRO A 71 10.22 13.44 18.51
C PRO A 71 9.35 13.78 19.73
N LEU A 72 8.61 12.78 20.21
CA LEU A 72 7.62 12.94 21.28
C LEU A 72 8.31 13.02 22.65
N ASP A 73 7.75 13.79 23.56
CA ASP A 73 8.25 13.91 24.93
C ASP A 73 7.95 12.60 25.70
N PRO A 74 8.95 11.85 26.19
CA PRO A 74 8.73 10.58 26.87
C PRO A 74 7.99 10.70 28.22
N ASN A 75 7.73 11.93 28.68
CA ASN A 75 6.93 12.21 29.89
C ASN A 75 5.45 12.50 29.58
N VAL A 76 5.07 12.63 28.30
CA VAL A 76 3.68 12.83 27.87
C VAL A 76 3.07 11.47 27.55
N PRO A 77 1.99 11.04 28.24
CA PRO A 77 1.28 9.82 27.88
C PRO A 77 0.75 9.92 26.44
N GLU A 78 0.95 8.88 25.66
CA GLU A 78 0.51 8.80 24.27
C GLU A 78 -0.70 7.85 24.12
N ARG A 79 -1.40 7.96 22.98
CA ARG A 79 -2.37 6.97 22.52
C ARG A 79 -2.21 6.70 21.03
N THR A 80 -2.47 5.45 20.64
CA THR A 80 -2.64 5.01 19.26
C THR A 80 -4.07 4.53 19.04
N LEU A 81 -4.77 5.16 18.10
CA LEU A 81 -5.96 4.61 17.46
C LEU A 81 -5.52 4.06 16.11
N ALA A 82 -5.73 2.77 15.85
CA ALA A 82 -5.39 2.20 14.55
C ALA A 82 -6.42 1.18 14.08
N ALA A 83 -6.50 0.98 12.77
CA ALA A 83 -7.39 0.04 12.13
C ALA A 83 -6.75 -0.61 10.91
N MET A 84 -7.14 -1.87 10.65
CA MET A 84 -6.75 -2.68 9.51
C MET A 84 -7.99 -3.19 8.80
N VAL A 85 -8.00 -3.17 7.47
CA VAL A 85 -9.03 -3.80 6.65
C VAL A 85 -8.40 -4.34 5.37
N GLU A 86 -8.65 -5.60 5.05
CA GLU A 86 -8.21 -6.19 3.79
C GLU A 86 -9.19 -5.81 2.67
N HIS A 87 -8.66 -5.40 1.51
CA HIS A 87 -9.46 -5.14 0.33
C HIS A 87 -8.62 -5.33 -0.94
N GLY A 88 -8.96 -6.39 -1.71
CA GLY A 88 -8.24 -6.75 -2.92
C GLY A 88 -6.81 -7.22 -2.63
N PRO A 89 -5.79 -6.72 -3.35
CA PRO A 89 -4.40 -7.11 -3.13
C PRO A 89 -3.75 -6.40 -1.91
N SER A 90 -4.51 -5.63 -1.14
CA SER A 90 -3.97 -4.72 -0.13
C SER A 90 -4.64 -4.83 1.25
N VAL A 91 -3.86 -4.59 2.30
CA VAL A 91 -4.36 -4.21 3.61
C VAL A 91 -4.26 -2.70 3.75
N TRP A 92 -5.37 -2.07 4.09
CA TRP A 92 -5.47 -0.63 4.33
C TRP A 92 -5.33 -0.36 5.83
N PHE A 93 -4.31 0.41 6.17
CA PHE A 93 -4.02 0.86 7.52
C PHE A 93 -4.47 2.29 7.70
N PHE A 94 -5.23 2.54 8.77
CA PHE A 94 -5.62 3.88 9.22
C PHE A 94 -5.06 4.05 10.62
N LYS A 95 -4.19 5.05 10.88
CA LYS A 95 -3.61 5.26 12.22
C LYS A 95 -3.54 6.73 12.62
N ILE A 96 -4.01 7.04 13.83
CA ILE A 96 -3.74 8.26 14.59
C ILE A 96 -2.80 7.88 15.75
N ARG A 97 -1.73 8.64 15.97
CA ARG A 97 -0.87 8.55 17.16
C ARG A 97 -0.47 9.95 17.62
N GLY A 98 -0.43 10.16 18.93
CA GLY A 98 -0.10 11.44 19.55
C GLY A 98 -0.41 11.46 21.06
N PRO A 99 -0.47 12.64 21.69
CA PRO A 99 -0.78 12.75 23.12
C PRO A 99 -2.13 12.14 23.48
N ASP A 100 -2.20 11.47 24.63
CA ASP A 100 -3.32 10.61 25.03
C ASP A 100 -4.67 11.32 24.98
N ALA A 101 -4.84 12.43 25.72
CA ALA A 101 -6.14 13.09 25.83
C ALA A 101 -6.70 13.65 24.49
N PRO A 102 -5.91 14.38 23.66
CA PRO A 102 -6.31 14.74 22.31
C PRO A 102 -6.72 13.53 21.45
N VAL A 103 -5.92 12.46 21.41
CA VAL A 103 -6.24 11.27 20.60
C VAL A 103 -7.45 10.51 21.16
N ALA A 104 -7.59 10.42 22.49
CA ALA A 104 -8.72 9.79 23.17
C ALA A 104 -10.05 10.45 22.78
N SER A 105 -10.07 11.79 22.70
CA SER A 105 -11.24 12.57 22.28
C SER A 105 -11.75 12.17 20.89
N GLN A 106 -10.85 11.74 19.99
CA GLN A 106 -11.17 11.36 18.62
C GLN A 106 -11.66 9.92 18.47
N SER A 107 -11.70 9.10 19.53
CA SER A 107 -12.04 7.67 19.44
C SER A 107 -13.38 7.40 18.72
N GLN A 108 -14.42 8.15 19.05
CA GLN A 108 -15.75 8.01 18.43
C GLN A 108 -15.78 8.58 17.00
N THR A 109 -15.08 9.69 16.75
CA THR A 109 -14.95 10.31 15.42
C THR A 109 -14.21 9.40 14.46
N PHE A 110 -13.13 8.76 14.91
CA PHE A 110 -12.32 7.80 14.16
C PHE A 110 -13.13 6.53 13.82
N GLU A 111 -13.86 5.96 14.78
CA GLU A 111 -14.74 4.80 14.49
C GLU A 111 -15.89 5.18 13.52
N SER A 112 -16.41 6.41 13.61
CA SER A 112 -17.43 6.93 12.68
C SER A 112 -16.88 7.16 11.27
N PHE A 113 -15.65 7.68 11.15
CA PHE A 113 -14.90 7.78 9.91
C PHE A 113 -14.68 6.40 9.28
N LEU A 114 -14.28 5.39 10.06
CA LEU A 114 -14.12 4.01 9.57
C LEU A 114 -15.45 3.39 9.13
N ARG A 115 -16.56 3.67 9.83
CA ARG A 115 -17.92 3.29 9.37
C ARG A 115 -18.36 4.01 8.10
N SER A 116 -17.70 5.11 7.71
CA SER A 116 -17.95 5.82 6.46
C SER A 116 -17.17 5.27 5.26
N LEU A 117 -16.39 4.20 5.41
CA LEU A 117 -15.65 3.58 4.30
C LEU A 117 -16.59 2.93 3.28
N GLN A 118 -16.41 3.25 2.00
CA GLN A 118 -16.92 2.46 0.88
C GLN A 118 -15.77 1.71 0.23
N PHE A 119 -16.01 0.44 -0.04
CA PHE A 119 -15.11 -0.42 -0.81
C PHE A 119 -15.72 -0.63 -2.21
N PRO A 120 -15.03 -0.24 -3.29
CA PRO A 120 -15.50 -0.52 -4.64
C PRO A 120 -15.53 -2.04 -4.91
N PRO A 121 -16.31 -2.50 -5.91
CA PRO A 121 -16.15 -3.87 -6.42
C PRO A 121 -14.72 -4.10 -6.90
N LEU A 122 -14.16 -5.26 -6.56
CA LEU A 122 -12.89 -5.70 -7.10
C LEU A 122 -13.10 -6.20 -8.54
N ASP A 123 -12.24 -5.77 -9.46
CA ASP A 123 -12.10 -6.38 -10.79
C ASP A 123 -10.71 -7.01 -10.95
N ASP A 124 -10.56 -7.88 -11.94
CA ASP A 124 -9.35 -8.68 -12.16
C ASP A 124 -8.14 -7.87 -12.67
N GLN A 125 -8.25 -6.54 -12.82
CA GLN A 125 -7.23 -5.68 -13.46
C GLN A 125 -6.81 -4.48 -12.60
N GLN A 126 -7.67 -3.94 -11.73
CA GLN A 126 -7.43 -2.67 -11.04
C GLN A 126 -7.86 -2.70 -9.56
N SER A 127 -6.92 -2.50 -8.64
CA SER A 127 -7.24 -2.18 -7.24
C SER A 127 -7.65 -0.71 -7.12
N ILE A 128 -8.95 -0.45 -7.17
CA ILE A 128 -9.52 0.88 -6.92
C ILE A 128 -9.44 1.18 -5.42
N PRO A 129 -8.89 2.33 -4.98
CA PRO A 129 -8.85 2.70 -3.56
C PRO A 129 -10.25 2.81 -2.92
N PRO A 130 -10.40 2.51 -1.61
CA PRO A 130 -11.62 2.82 -0.88
C PRO A 130 -11.81 4.33 -0.73
N THR A 131 -13.05 4.75 -0.56
CA THR A 131 -13.43 6.14 -0.26
C THR A 131 -14.02 6.26 1.13
N TRP A 132 -14.07 7.48 1.66
CA TRP A 132 -14.61 7.79 2.99
C TRP A 132 -15.25 9.18 3.01
N ALA A 133 -16.10 9.44 3.99
CA ALA A 133 -16.52 10.79 4.34
C ALA A 133 -15.54 11.38 5.37
N LEU A 134 -15.05 12.60 5.13
CA LEU A 134 -14.29 13.33 6.14
C LEU A 134 -15.27 13.90 7.19
N PRO A 135 -15.01 13.72 8.50
CA PRO A 135 -15.70 14.45 9.57
C PRO A 135 -15.54 15.97 9.45
N ASP A 136 -16.45 16.72 10.07
CA ASP A 136 -16.41 18.19 10.03
C ASP A 136 -15.07 18.75 10.53
N GLY A 137 -14.50 19.67 9.75
CA GLY A 137 -13.20 20.30 10.03
C GLY A 137 -11.96 19.43 9.74
N TRP A 138 -12.10 18.13 9.45
CA TRP A 138 -10.98 17.30 9.01
C TRP A 138 -10.62 17.65 7.56
N THR A 139 -9.32 17.70 7.25
CA THR A 139 -8.81 18.06 5.91
C THR A 139 -7.85 17.00 5.41
N GLN A 140 -7.81 16.75 4.10
CA GLN A 140 -7.00 15.68 3.51
C GLN A 140 -5.96 16.22 2.53
N GLN A 141 -4.76 15.67 2.62
CA GLN A 141 -3.69 15.78 1.64
C GLN A 141 -3.42 14.37 1.06
N THR A 142 -3.29 14.26 -0.26
CA THR A 142 -2.71 13.06 -0.89
C THR A 142 -1.26 12.91 -0.42
N GLY A 143 -0.79 11.68 -0.25
CA GLY A 143 0.62 11.45 0.11
C GLY A 143 1.59 11.92 -0.98
N ASP A 144 2.76 12.39 -0.54
CA ASP A 144 3.78 12.93 -1.44
C ASP A 144 4.32 11.89 -2.44
N PRO A 145 4.79 12.31 -3.64
CA PRO A 145 5.40 11.40 -4.61
C PRO A 145 6.56 10.59 -4.00
N GLY A 146 6.43 9.26 -3.99
CA GLY A 146 7.40 8.34 -3.38
C GLY A 146 7.14 8.01 -1.91
N SER A 147 6.13 8.61 -1.28
CA SER A 147 5.65 8.20 0.04
C SER A 147 4.87 6.89 -0.02
N ILE A 148 4.88 6.13 1.08
CA ILE A 148 3.97 4.98 1.29
C ILE A 148 2.58 5.42 1.78
N ARG A 149 2.42 6.67 2.23
CA ARG A 149 1.10 7.21 2.57
C ARG A 149 0.30 7.38 1.28
N PHE A 150 -0.92 6.86 1.24
CA PHE A 150 -1.91 7.23 0.23
C PHE A 150 -2.53 8.60 0.56
N ALA A 151 -2.80 8.85 1.85
CA ALA A 151 -3.27 10.13 2.34
C ALA A 151 -2.74 10.43 3.76
N THR A 152 -2.60 11.73 4.04
CA THR A 152 -2.54 12.28 5.40
C THR A 152 -3.83 13.08 5.61
N ILE A 153 -4.55 12.81 6.69
CA ILE A 153 -5.76 13.53 7.08
C ILE A 153 -5.45 14.30 8.37
N THR A 154 -5.54 15.62 8.30
CA THR A 154 -5.22 16.55 9.38
C THR A 154 -6.49 16.82 10.19
N ILE A 155 -6.43 16.50 11.48
CA ILE A 155 -7.49 16.64 12.47
C ILE A 155 -7.25 17.92 13.27
N PRO A 156 -8.22 18.85 13.37
CA PRO A 156 -8.07 20.04 14.21
C PRO A 156 -8.05 19.68 15.70
N ASN A 157 -7.14 20.30 16.43
CA ASN A 157 -6.94 20.17 17.89
C ASN A 157 -6.28 21.46 18.41
N ASP A 158 -6.56 21.83 19.66
CA ASP A 158 -6.31 23.19 20.19
C ASP A 158 -4.81 23.56 20.26
N ASP A 159 -3.93 22.64 20.68
CA ASP A 159 -2.49 22.89 20.79
C ASP A 159 -1.76 22.75 19.45
N ALA A 160 -2.00 21.64 18.77
CA ALA A 160 -1.39 21.25 17.50
C ALA A 160 -2.28 20.19 16.81
N PRO A 161 -2.43 20.22 15.47
CA PRO A 161 -3.22 19.22 14.74
C PRO A 161 -2.71 17.78 14.92
N LEU A 162 -3.62 16.81 14.88
CA LEU A 162 -3.28 15.39 14.87
C LEU A 162 -3.29 14.86 13.43
N GLU A 163 -2.42 13.91 13.10
CA GLU A 163 -2.44 13.21 11.81
C GLU A 163 -3.17 11.86 11.92
N LEU A 164 -4.15 11.63 11.04
CA LEU A 164 -4.60 10.28 10.65
C LEU A 164 -3.91 9.93 9.32
N THR A 165 -3.10 8.88 9.35
CA THR A 165 -2.37 8.40 8.18
C THR A 165 -3.07 7.21 7.53
N VAL A 166 -3.23 7.25 6.20
CA VAL A 166 -3.79 6.16 5.40
C VAL A 166 -2.70 5.53 4.56
N VAL A 167 -2.44 4.23 4.75
CA VAL A 167 -1.34 3.49 4.11
C VAL A 167 -1.87 2.16 3.56
N PRO A 168 -1.87 1.92 2.24
CA PRO A 168 -2.07 0.60 1.66
C PRO A 168 -0.74 -0.15 1.59
N LEU A 169 -0.71 -1.39 2.09
CA LEU A 169 0.40 -2.34 1.91
C LEU A 169 -0.13 -3.62 1.26
N SER A 170 0.75 -4.50 0.79
CA SER A 170 0.36 -5.83 0.30
C SER A 170 -0.24 -6.71 1.40
N LEU A 171 -1.04 -7.71 1.04
CA LEU A 171 -1.62 -8.69 1.98
C LEU A 171 -0.58 -9.37 2.91
N THR A 172 0.69 -9.44 2.51
CA THR A 172 1.79 -9.93 3.35
C THR A 172 2.03 -9.11 4.63
N ALA A 173 1.54 -7.88 4.69
CA ALA A 173 1.57 -7.04 5.90
C ALA A 173 0.34 -7.24 6.81
N GLY A 174 -0.62 -8.10 6.43
CA GLY A 174 -1.93 -8.22 7.08
C GLY A 174 -1.98 -8.93 8.43
N ASP A 175 -0.87 -9.48 8.93
CA ASP A 175 -0.84 -10.21 10.21
C ASP A 175 -1.26 -9.32 11.39
N VAL A 176 -2.51 -9.49 11.82
CA VAL A 176 -3.16 -8.74 12.89
C VAL A 176 -2.37 -8.85 14.20
N PHE A 177 -1.81 -10.01 14.52
CA PHE A 177 -1.09 -10.25 15.76
C PHE A 177 0.26 -9.52 15.77
N ALA A 178 1.02 -9.62 14.67
CA ALA A 178 2.29 -8.90 14.51
C ALA A 178 2.07 -7.38 14.44
N ASN A 179 0.98 -6.92 13.82
CA ASN A 179 0.61 -5.51 13.73
C ASN A 179 0.21 -4.93 15.11
N VAL A 180 -0.63 -5.65 15.86
CA VAL A 180 -1.00 -5.29 17.24
C VAL A 180 0.24 -5.18 18.14
N ASN A 181 1.11 -6.19 18.14
CA ASN A 181 2.29 -6.18 19.00
C ASN A 181 3.33 -5.11 18.56
N ARG A 182 3.43 -4.79 17.28
CA ARG A 182 4.24 -3.65 16.80
C ARG A 182 3.70 -2.31 17.30
N TRP A 183 2.38 -2.12 17.32
CA TRP A 183 1.74 -0.90 17.85
C TRP A 183 1.78 -0.80 19.37
N ARG A 184 1.77 -1.92 20.09
CA ARG A 184 2.03 -1.96 21.53
C ARG A 184 3.47 -1.56 21.84
N ASN A 185 4.45 -2.10 21.10
CA ASN A 185 5.86 -1.72 21.21
C ASN A 185 6.09 -0.23 20.87
N GLU A 186 5.38 0.34 19.89
CA GLU A 186 5.41 1.78 19.59
C GLU A 186 5.11 2.67 20.80
N LEU A 187 4.32 2.18 21.77
CA LEU A 187 3.92 2.87 23.01
C LEU A 187 4.65 2.34 24.27
N ASN A 188 5.69 1.50 24.09
CA ASN A 188 6.41 0.80 25.16
C ASN A 188 5.52 -0.13 26.03
N LEU A 189 4.47 -0.72 25.46
CA LEU A 189 3.60 -1.67 26.13
C LEU A 189 4.06 -3.12 25.90
N GLU A 190 3.96 -3.95 26.95
CA GLU A 190 4.21 -5.40 26.87
C GLU A 190 3.36 -6.06 25.75
N PRO A 191 3.92 -6.97 24.95
CA PRO A 191 3.19 -7.66 23.90
C PRO A 191 2.12 -8.59 24.47
N VAL A 192 1.04 -8.80 23.71
CA VAL A 192 0.00 -9.80 24.01
C VAL A 192 0.33 -11.16 23.41
N THR A 193 -0.19 -12.22 24.01
CA THR A 193 -0.26 -13.57 23.41
C THR A 193 -1.43 -13.68 22.42
N PRO A 194 -1.49 -14.71 21.56
CA PRO A 194 -2.61 -14.89 20.64
C PRO A 194 -3.97 -15.00 21.35
N ASP A 195 -4.03 -15.62 22.52
CA ASP A 195 -5.26 -15.78 23.31
C ASP A 195 -5.77 -14.46 23.91
N GLN A 196 -4.87 -13.48 24.09
CA GLN A 196 -5.21 -12.13 24.57
C GLN A 196 -5.61 -11.18 23.42
N LEU A 197 -5.31 -11.52 22.16
CA LEU A 197 -5.61 -10.68 20.98
C LEU A 197 -7.08 -10.23 20.90
N PRO A 198 -8.10 -11.07 21.19
CA PRO A 198 -9.51 -10.65 21.17
C PRO A 198 -9.91 -9.67 22.28
N ALA A 199 -9.11 -9.53 23.34
CA ALA A 199 -9.36 -8.58 24.44
C ALA A 199 -8.74 -7.20 24.18
N VAL A 200 -7.78 -7.11 23.25
CA VAL A 200 -7.11 -5.86 22.85
C VAL A 200 -7.45 -5.41 21.42
N THR A 201 -8.41 -6.06 20.77
CA THR A 201 -8.92 -5.69 19.43
C THR A 201 -10.44 -5.61 19.42
N GLN A 202 -10.98 -4.75 18.57
CA GLN A 202 -12.42 -4.68 18.27
C GLN A 202 -12.64 -4.95 16.79
N GLN A 203 -13.63 -5.76 16.43
CA GLN A 203 -14.04 -5.95 15.03
C GLN A 203 -15.35 -5.23 14.74
N ILE A 204 -15.42 -4.57 13.57
CA ILE A 204 -16.66 -4.02 13.00
C ILE A 204 -16.78 -4.43 11.53
N ILE A 205 -18.00 -4.61 11.04
CA ILE A 205 -18.26 -4.90 9.62
C ILE A 205 -18.72 -3.61 8.93
N VAL A 206 -18.04 -3.22 7.85
CA VAL A 206 -18.35 -2.02 7.05
C VAL A 206 -18.35 -2.39 5.57
N ALA A 207 -19.48 -2.15 4.89
CA ALA A 207 -19.69 -2.48 3.47
C ALA A 207 -19.23 -3.91 3.08
N GLY A 208 -19.40 -4.88 4.00
CA GLY A 208 -19.05 -6.29 3.82
C GLY A 208 -17.62 -6.67 4.22
N GLN A 209 -16.73 -5.71 4.48
CA GLN A 209 -15.36 -5.96 4.95
C GLN A 209 -15.29 -5.97 6.48
N THR A 210 -14.41 -6.81 7.05
CA THR A 210 -14.07 -6.80 8.47
C THR A 210 -12.95 -5.80 8.73
N ILE A 211 -13.24 -4.76 9.51
CA ILE A 211 -12.22 -3.84 10.04
C ILE A 211 -11.83 -4.33 11.44
N THR A 212 -10.54 -4.52 11.68
CA THR A 212 -9.99 -4.77 13.03
C THR A 212 -9.36 -3.49 13.57
N LEU A 213 -9.88 -3.01 14.70
CA LEU A 213 -9.48 -1.77 15.37
C LEU A 213 -8.70 -2.05 16.65
N VAL A 214 -7.86 -1.10 17.04
CA VAL A 214 -7.19 -1.00 18.35
C VAL A 214 -7.31 0.40 18.92
N ASN A 215 -7.26 0.48 20.25
CA ASN A 215 -7.18 1.73 21.00
C ASN A 215 -6.26 1.48 22.20
N PHE A 216 -5.01 1.95 22.13
CA PHE A 216 -3.97 1.70 23.13
C PHE A 216 -3.42 3.01 23.69
N ALA A 217 -3.34 3.14 25.00
CA ALA A 217 -2.69 4.24 25.71
C ALA A 217 -1.39 3.79 26.38
N SER A 218 -0.44 4.72 26.56
CA SER A 218 0.76 4.49 27.37
C SER A 218 0.40 4.10 28.80
N GLY A 219 0.93 2.97 29.27
CA GLY A 219 0.59 2.39 30.57
C GLY A 219 -0.52 1.35 30.57
N ASP A 220 -1.16 1.06 29.41
CA ASP A 220 -2.13 -0.03 29.29
C ASP A 220 -1.51 -1.40 29.58
N ALA A 221 -1.85 -1.97 30.74
CA ALA A 221 -1.53 -3.34 31.09
C ALA A 221 -2.04 -4.32 30.01
N PRO A 222 -1.33 -5.43 29.74
CA PRO A 222 -1.91 -6.51 28.94
C PRO A 222 -3.18 -7.01 29.65
N THR A 223 -4.30 -6.99 28.94
CA THR A 223 -5.60 -7.42 29.49
C THR A 223 -5.49 -8.86 30.02
N ALA A 224 -5.88 -9.05 31.27
CA ALA A 224 -5.82 -10.37 31.90
C ALA A 224 -6.72 -11.38 31.16
N THR A 225 -6.22 -12.61 31.02
CA THR A 225 -7.02 -13.73 30.53
C THR A 225 -8.19 -14.01 31.50
N PRO A 226 -9.42 -14.21 31.00
CA PRO A 226 -10.57 -14.59 31.83
C PRO A 226 -10.49 -16.04 32.36
#